data_AF-K1XSX7-F1
#
_entry.id   AF-K1XSX7-F1
#
_cell.length_a   1.000
_cell.length_b   1.000
_cell.length_c   1.000
_cell.angle_alpha   90.00
_cell.angle_beta   90.00
_cell.angle_gamma   90.00
#
_symmetry.space_group_name_H-M   'P 1'
#
loop_
_entity.id
_entity.type
_entity.pdbx_description
1 polymer ?
#
loop_
_entity_poly.entity_id
_entity_poly.type
_entity_poly.pdbx_seq_one_letter_code
_entity_poly.pdbx_strand_id
1 'polypeptide(L)'
;ELLPPENDFSHYRVLEWLNFISTEIHKTCSCIYNKGVPENIKDTVFKVILKRKFDYVENHLSKNKYLMGDQFTLADGYLFTSLTWFPHMKMDLHQYPHLTRYYKDLMKRKSVIQALEEEGLTKSAELFE
;
A
#
# COMPACT_ATOMS: atom_id res chain seq x y z
N GLU A 1 -2.99 19.26 -1.39
CA GLU A 1 -1.52 19.33 -1.46
C GLU A 1 -0.98 17.92 -1.21
N LEU A 2 0.05 17.48 -1.95
CA LEU A 2 0.54 16.09 -1.84
C LEU A 2 1.60 15.90 -0.75
N LEU A 3 2.36 16.95 -0.45
CA LEU A 3 3.34 17.03 0.62
C LEU A 3 3.26 18.47 1.18
N PRO A 4 2.89 18.65 2.46
CA PRO A 4 2.85 19.98 3.09
C PRO A 4 4.20 20.71 3.05
N PRO A 5 4.26 22.02 3.33
CA PRO A 5 5.53 22.76 3.38
C PRO A 5 6.43 22.33 4.56
N GLU A 6 7.75 22.49 4.43
CA GLU A 6 8.75 22.01 5.42
C GLU A 6 8.62 22.63 6.83
N ASN A 7 7.97 23.79 6.95
CA ASN A 7 7.70 24.46 8.21
C ASN A 7 6.43 23.97 8.91
N ASP A 8 5.65 23.07 8.30
CA ASP A 8 4.50 22.40 8.91
C ASP A 8 4.92 21.02 9.42
N PHE A 9 4.56 20.68 10.67
CA PHE A 9 4.84 19.37 11.24
C PHE A 9 4.21 18.21 10.44
N SER A 10 3.09 18.47 9.76
CA SER A 10 2.40 17.52 8.88
C SER A 10 3.29 17.05 7.72
N HIS A 11 4.27 17.85 7.28
CA HIS A 11 5.28 17.43 6.30
C HIS A 11 6.02 16.20 6.78
N TYR A 12 6.52 16.23 8.03
CA TYR A 12 7.30 15.15 8.60
C TYR A 12 6.46 13.90 8.89
N ARG A 13 5.15 14.05 9.10
CA ARG A 13 4.22 12.91 9.19
C ARG A 13 4.02 12.22 7.84
N VAL A 14 4.01 12.96 6.74
CA VAL A 14 4.05 12.35 5.40
C VAL A 14 5.38 11.62 5.18
N LEU A 15 6.51 12.23 5.55
CA LEU A 15 7.82 11.59 5.45
C LEU A 15 7.94 10.33 6.31
N GLU A 16 7.36 10.33 7.51
CA GLU A 16 7.27 9.16 8.39
C GLU A 16 6.57 8.00 7.68
N TRP A 17 5.40 8.25 7.08
CA TRP A 17 4.69 7.23 6.29
C TRP A 17 5.48 6.77 5.07
N LEU A 18 6.09 7.68 4.33
CA LEU A 18 6.93 7.33 3.18
C LEU A 18 8.11 6.43 3.58
N ASN A 19 8.77 6.75 4.70
CA ASN A 19 9.86 5.94 5.22
C ASN A 19 9.36 4.56 5.66
N PHE A 20 8.26 4.50 6.42
CA PHE A 20 7.64 3.24 6.83
C PHE A 20 7.27 2.35 5.62
N ILE A 21 6.61 2.91 4.60
CA ILE A 21 6.24 2.17 3.38
C ILE A 21 7.50 1.67 2.67
N SER A 22 8.53 2.51 2.56
CA SER A 22 9.77 2.16 1.88
C SER A 22 10.51 1.00 2.57
N THR A 23 10.69 1.06 3.89
CA THR A 23 11.53 0.10 4.61
C THR A 23 10.77 -1.12 5.10
N GLU A 24 9.53 -0.96 5.53
CA GLU A 24 8.78 -2.03 6.18
C GLU A 24 7.90 -2.81 5.20
N ILE A 25 7.32 -2.13 4.21
CA ILE A 25 6.40 -2.75 3.24
C ILE A 25 7.13 -3.10 1.95
N HIS A 26 7.63 -2.11 1.21
CA HIS A 26 8.21 -2.31 -0.11
C HIS A 26 9.42 -3.26 -0.08
N LYS A 27 10.35 -3.09 0.86
CA LYS A 27 11.48 -4.02 1.00
C LYS A 27 11.05 -5.44 1.35
N THR A 28 10.04 -5.61 2.19
CA THR A 28 9.51 -6.94 2.51
C THR A 28 8.86 -7.58 1.27
N CYS A 29 8.11 -6.81 0.46
CA CYS A 29 7.60 -7.28 -0.83
C CYS A 29 8.75 -7.72 -1.77
N SER A 30 9.85 -6.96 -1.83
CA SER A 30 11.02 -7.33 -2.64
C SER A 30 11.59 -8.70 -2.25
N CYS A 31 11.62 -9.04 -0.95
CA CYS A 31 12.05 -10.35 -0.47
C CYS A 31 11.12 -11.49 -0.94
N ILE A 32 9.82 -11.24 -1.03
CA ILE A 32 8.83 -12.23 -1.51
C ILE A 32 8.98 -12.46 -3.02
N TYR A 33 9.27 -11.40 -3.79
CA TYR A 33 9.51 -11.53 -5.24
C TYR A 33 10.88 -12.11 -5.61
N ASN A 34 11.85 -12.10 -4.69
CA ASN A 34 13.19 -12.60 -4.96
C ASN A 34 13.18 -14.10 -5.26
N LYS A 35 13.61 -14.48 -6.46
CA LYS A 35 13.68 -15.89 -6.93
C LYS A 35 14.73 -16.72 -6.18
N GLY A 36 15.72 -16.08 -5.55
CA GLY A 36 16.74 -16.75 -4.74
C GLY A 36 16.29 -17.07 -3.31
N VAL A 37 15.14 -16.55 -2.88
CA VAL A 37 14.58 -16.88 -1.56
C VAL A 37 13.75 -18.17 -1.68
N PRO A 38 14.00 -19.19 -0.86
CA PRO A 38 13.18 -20.41 -0.85
C PRO A 38 11.71 -20.11 -0.52
N GLU A 39 10.78 -20.82 -1.18
CA GLU A 39 9.33 -20.56 -1.03
C GLU A 39 8.85 -20.71 0.41
N ASN A 40 9.36 -21.71 1.14
CA ASN A 40 9.04 -21.90 2.55
C ASN A 40 9.45 -20.69 3.40
N ILE A 41 10.55 -20.00 3.09
CA ILE A 41 10.99 -18.79 3.80
C ILE A 41 10.10 -17.59 3.44
N LYS A 42 9.68 -17.48 2.18
CA LYS A 42 8.71 -16.45 1.77
C LYS A 42 7.41 -16.57 2.56
N ASP A 43 6.89 -17.79 2.68
CA ASP A 43 5.62 -18.04 3.36
C ASP A 43 5.72 -17.90 4.89
N THR A 44 6.73 -18.54 5.49
CA THR A 44 6.83 -18.62 6.97
C THR A 44 7.45 -17.39 7.62
N VAL A 45 8.23 -16.59 6.87
CA VAL A 45 8.93 -15.42 7.41
C VAL A 45 8.40 -14.13 6.77
N PHE A 46 8.60 -13.94 5.47
CA PHE A 46 8.35 -12.63 4.85
C PHE A 46 6.86 -12.29 4.75
N LYS A 47 5.99 -13.22 4.38
CA LYS A 47 4.54 -13.00 4.38
C LYS A 47 4.00 -12.78 5.80
N VAL A 48 4.55 -13.47 6.81
CA VAL A 48 4.16 -13.24 8.22
C VAL A 48 4.56 -11.84 8.69
N ILE A 49 5.78 -11.39 8.36
CA ILE A 49 6.24 -10.03 8.65
C ILE A 49 5.34 -9.02 7.93
N LEU A 50 5.09 -9.22 6.63
CA LEU A 50 4.29 -8.31 5.82
C LEU A 50 2.85 -8.19 6.33
N LYS A 51 2.23 -9.30 6.72
CA LYS A 51 0.91 -9.31 7.38
C LYS A 51 0.88 -8.40 8.60
N ARG A 52 1.86 -8.50 9.50
CA ARG A 52 1.94 -7.63 10.69
C ARG A 52 2.04 -6.14 10.34
N LYS A 53 2.70 -5.78 9.24
CA LYS A 53 2.78 -4.39 8.77
C LYS A 53 1.43 -3.92 8.22
N PHE A 54 0.72 -4.79 7.49
CA PHE A 54 -0.63 -4.47 7.03
C PHE A 54 -1.66 -4.47 8.15
N ASP A 55 -1.53 -5.28 9.20
CA ASP A 55 -2.38 -5.21 10.40
C ASP A 55 -2.27 -3.82 11.06
N TYR A 56 -1.06 -3.25 11.11
CA TYR A 56 -0.83 -1.89 11.61
C TYR A 56 -1.53 -0.84 10.73
N VAL A 57 -1.39 -0.95 9.40
CA VAL A 57 -2.02 -0.01 8.46
C VAL A 57 -3.55 -0.15 8.48
N GLU A 58 -4.07 -1.37 8.53
CA GLU A 58 -5.50 -1.67 8.66
C GLU A 58 -6.08 -0.98 9.89
N ASN A 59 -5.44 -1.14 11.05
CA ASN A 59 -5.87 -0.49 12.28
C ASN A 59 -5.80 1.03 12.18
N HIS A 60 -4.78 1.60 11.53
CA HIS A 60 -4.72 3.05 11.28
C HIS A 60 -5.88 3.52 10.40
N LEU A 61 -6.15 2.80 9.30
CA LEU A 61 -7.22 3.09 8.35
C LEU A 61 -8.61 2.78 8.90
N SER A 62 -8.74 2.09 10.02
CA SER A 62 -10.04 1.94 10.70
C SER A 62 -10.60 3.29 11.19
N LYS A 63 -9.71 4.27 11.43
CA LYS A 63 -10.06 5.61 11.96
C LYS A 63 -9.84 6.74 10.96
N ASN A 64 -9.20 6.47 9.83
CA ASN A 64 -8.77 7.48 8.88
C ASN A 64 -9.17 7.10 7.46
N LYS A 65 -9.50 8.11 6.64
CA LYS A 65 -9.83 7.91 5.24
C LYS A 65 -8.59 7.63 4.39
N TYR A 66 -7.51 8.34 4.67
CA TYR A 66 -6.18 8.24 4.07
C TYR A 66 -5.10 8.13 5.16
N LEU A 67 -3.84 7.95 4.78
CA LEU A 67 -2.74 7.84 5.76
C LEU A 67 -2.58 9.11 6.62
N MET A 68 -2.92 10.27 6.06
CA MET A 68 -2.89 11.57 6.75
C MET A 68 -4.29 12.08 7.14
N GLY A 69 -5.19 11.18 7.58
CA GLY A 69 -6.55 11.55 7.99
C GLY A 69 -7.48 11.66 6.79
N ASP A 70 -7.97 12.86 6.49
CA ASP A 70 -8.88 13.10 5.35
C ASP A 70 -8.16 13.56 4.07
N GLN A 71 -6.86 13.82 4.14
CA GLN A 71 -6.07 14.35 3.04
C GLN A 71 -5.30 13.25 2.32
N PHE A 72 -5.45 13.18 1.00
CA PHE A 72 -4.62 12.33 0.14
C PHE A 72 -3.24 12.97 -0.07
N THR A 73 -2.19 12.17 0.07
CA THR A 73 -0.78 12.59 0.00
C THR A 73 0.06 11.67 -0.88
N LEU A 74 1.34 12.01 -1.08
CA LEU A 74 2.29 11.14 -1.78
C LEU A 74 2.39 9.73 -1.16
N ALA A 75 2.25 9.65 0.17
CA ALA A 75 2.31 8.36 0.88
C ALA A 75 1.18 7.42 0.45
N ASP A 76 0.00 7.96 0.14
CA ASP A 76 -1.14 7.17 -0.29
C ASP A 76 -0.93 6.55 -1.68
N GLY A 77 -0.34 7.33 -2.60
CA GLY A 77 0.07 6.83 -3.91
C GLY A 77 1.08 5.70 -3.80
N TYR A 78 2.05 5.82 -2.90
CA TYR A 78 3.09 4.79 -2.72
C TYR A 78 2.53 3.51 -2.08
N LEU A 79 1.68 3.64 -1.06
CA LEU A 79 1.02 2.48 -0.46
C LEU A 79 0.11 1.77 -1.47
N PHE A 80 -0.66 2.52 -2.26
CA PHE A 80 -1.53 1.98 -3.31
C PHE A 80 -0.77 1.05 -4.25
N THR A 81 0.38 1.48 -4.77
CA THR A 81 1.23 0.63 -5.63
C THR A 81 1.58 -0.69 -4.94
N SER A 82 1.94 -0.65 -3.65
CA SER A 82 2.25 -1.87 -2.89
C SER A 82 1.04 -2.79 -2.72
N LEU A 83 -0.19 -2.25 -2.64
CA LEU A 83 -1.42 -3.05 -2.53
C LEU A 83 -1.75 -3.79 -3.83
N THR A 84 -1.42 -3.22 -5.00
CA THR A 84 -1.62 -3.89 -6.30
C THR A 84 -0.86 -5.22 -6.42
N TRP A 85 0.15 -5.44 -5.57
CA TRP A 85 1.00 -6.64 -5.57
C TRP A 85 0.43 -7.81 -4.76
N PHE A 86 -0.58 -7.60 -3.91
CA PHE A 86 -1.14 -8.64 -3.04
C PHE A 86 -1.53 -9.92 -3.77
N PRO A 87 -2.27 -9.86 -4.89
CA PRO A 87 -2.73 -11.06 -5.58
C PRO A 87 -1.56 -11.87 -6.12
N HIS A 88 -0.53 -11.18 -6.62
CA HIS A 88 0.70 -11.79 -7.11
C HIS A 88 1.54 -12.43 -5.99
N MET A 89 1.44 -11.91 -4.76
CA MET A 89 2.05 -12.51 -3.57
C MET A 89 1.20 -13.62 -2.94
N LYS A 90 0.05 -13.97 -3.55
CA LYS A 90 -0.96 -14.91 -3.01
C LYS A 90 -1.42 -14.50 -1.60
N MET A 91 -1.56 -13.19 -1.39
CA MET A 91 -2.10 -12.61 -0.16
C MET A 91 -3.52 -12.12 -0.44
N ASP A 92 -4.41 -12.38 0.51
CA ASP A 92 -5.81 -11.97 0.42
C ASP A 92 -6.02 -10.60 1.08
N LEU A 93 -6.53 -9.63 0.32
CA LEU A 93 -6.86 -8.30 0.85
C LEU A 93 -8.25 -8.29 1.53
N HIS A 94 -9.15 -9.23 1.22
CA HIS A 94 -10.50 -9.28 1.77
C HIS A 94 -10.54 -9.48 3.28
N GLN A 95 -9.46 -10.02 3.88
CA GLN A 95 -9.29 -10.09 5.34
C GLN A 95 -9.08 -8.70 6.01
N TYR A 96 -8.84 -7.67 5.20
CA TYR A 96 -8.56 -6.30 5.63
C TYR A 96 -9.65 -5.34 5.10
N PRO A 97 -10.78 -5.19 5.81
CA PRO A 97 -11.91 -4.39 5.33
C PRO A 97 -11.55 -2.91 5.10
N HIS A 98 -10.71 -2.30 5.95
CA HIS A 98 -10.36 -0.88 5.82
C HIS A 98 -9.33 -0.62 4.72
N LEU A 99 -8.35 -1.50 4.54
CA LEU A 99 -7.45 -1.49 3.39
C LEU A 99 -8.21 -1.75 2.09
N THR A 100 -9.18 -2.67 2.08
CA THR A 100 -10.03 -2.93 0.91
C THR A 100 -10.83 -1.69 0.54
N ARG A 101 -11.49 -1.04 1.50
CA ARG A 101 -12.19 0.24 1.29
C ARG A 101 -11.22 1.30 0.75
N TYR A 102 -10.08 1.46 1.39
CA TYR A 102 -9.03 2.42 0.98
C TYR A 102 -8.58 2.20 -0.46
N TYR A 103 -8.27 0.96 -0.84
CA TYR A 103 -7.92 0.58 -2.20
C TYR A 103 -9.02 0.95 -3.20
N LYS A 104 -10.27 0.53 -2.91
CA LYS A 104 -11.43 0.81 -3.77
C LYS A 104 -11.68 2.32 -3.94
N ASP A 105 -11.44 3.11 -2.91
CA ASP A 105 -11.58 4.57 -3.00
C ASP A 105 -10.46 5.23 -3.81
N LEU A 106 -9.22 4.72 -3.72
CA LEU A 106 -8.12 5.21 -4.56
C LEU A 106 -8.29 4.81 -6.03
N MET A 107 -8.81 3.63 -6.31
CA MET A 107 -9.15 3.17 -7.67
C MET A 107 -10.14 4.09 -8.39
N LYS A 108 -10.99 4.84 -7.67
CA LYS A 108 -11.94 5.81 -8.26
C LYS A 108 -11.29 7.13 -8.66
N ARG A 109 -10.01 7.37 -8.30
CA ARG A 109 -9.33 8.65 -8.60
C ARG A 109 -8.93 8.68 -10.07
N LYS A 110 -9.34 9.75 -10.78
CA LYS A 110 -9.00 9.95 -12.21
C LYS A 110 -7.51 9.79 -12.51
N SER A 111 -6.63 10.33 -11.66
CA SER A 111 -5.18 10.23 -11.84
C SER A 111 -4.65 8.80 -11.67
N VAL A 112 -5.27 7.99 -10.80
CA VAL A 112 -4.91 6.58 -10.63
C VAL A 112 -5.37 5.76 -11.83
N ILE A 113 -6.61 5.98 -12.27
CA ILE A 113 -7.16 5.33 -13.48
C ILE A 113 -6.28 5.64 -14.69
N GLN A 114 -5.96 6.92 -14.91
CA GLN A 114 -5.09 7.34 -16.01
C GLN A 114 -3.71 6.68 -15.95
N ALA A 115 -3.07 6.64 -14.78
CA ALA A 115 -1.77 5.99 -14.64
C ALA A 115 -1.84 4.48 -14.95
N LEU A 116 -2.87 3.78 -14.47
CA LEU A 116 -3.08 2.37 -14.78
C LEU A 116 -3.35 2.13 -16.26
N GLU A 117 -4.07 3.02 -16.94
CA GLU A 117 -4.29 2.96 -18.39
C GLU A 117 -2.98 3.15 -19.16
N GLU A 118 -2.18 4.15 -18.80
CA GLU A 118 -0.89 4.45 -19.42
C GLU A 118 0.14 3.33 -19.21
N GLU A 119 0.09 2.65 -18.06
CA GLU A 119 0.94 1.48 -17.76
C GLU A 119 0.39 0.15 -18.31
N GLY A 120 -0.82 0.14 -18.91
CA GLY A 120 -1.44 -1.08 -19.45
C GLY A 120 -1.94 -2.05 -18.37
N LEU A 121 -2.25 -1.55 -17.18
CA LEU A 121 -2.64 -2.31 -15.98
C LEU A 121 -4.14 -2.24 -15.65
N THR A 122 -4.99 -1.89 -16.62
CA THR A 122 -6.45 -1.75 -16.40
C THR A 122 -7.13 -3.01 -15.85
N LYS A 123 -6.59 -4.20 -16.10
CA LYS A 123 -7.09 -5.47 -15.51
C LYS A 123 -6.67 -5.68 -14.06
N SER A 124 -5.57 -5.07 -13.62
CA SER A 124 -5.13 -5.14 -12.22
C SER A 124 -6.08 -4.39 -11.28
N ALA A 125 -6.87 -3.46 -11.83
CA ALA A 125 -7.96 -2.77 -11.15
C ALA A 125 -9.04 -3.72 -10.60
N GLU A 126 -9.31 -4.80 -11.35
CA GLU A 126 -10.40 -5.76 -11.11
C GLU A 126 -10.04 -6.81 -10.06
N LEU A 127 -8.77 -6.85 -9.60
CA LEU A 127 -8.24 -7.90 -8.72
C LEU A 127 -8.91 -7.98 -7.32
N PHE A 128 -9.77 -7.02 -6.97
CA PHE A 128 -10.46 -6.94 -5.67
C PHE A 128 -11.95 -6.59 -5.78
N GLU A 129 -12.54 -6.75 -6.97
CA GLU A 129 -14.00 -6.76 -7.12
C GLU A 129 -14.59 -8.01 -6.45
#